data_AF-A0A9D2F378-F1
#
_entry.id   AF-A0A9D2F378-F1
#
_cell.length_a   1.000
_cell.length_b   1.000
_cell.length_c   1.000
_cell.angle_alpha   90.00
_cell.angle_beta   90.00
_cell.angle_gamma   90.00
#
_symmetry.space_group_name_H-M   'P 1'
#
loop_
_entity.id
_entity.type
_entity.pdbx_description
1 polymer ?
#
loop_
_entity_poly.entity_id
_entity_poly.type
_entity_poly.pdbx_seq_one_letter_code
_entity_poly.pdbx_strand_id
1 'polypeptide(L)'
;MADKGGVQSVERIFALIERLAAHPAGASLQRLAQETELAKSTVHRLLASLVALGYAMQDGETGRYRLTLKMFELSSGIVNSMDIMGVAKAHLERLAQRTGEAVHLVIRDGQDIVYIYKTENGPMRMSSRVGLRSPLYCTGVGKAILATLPPEKVADIWARSHPQKLTDRTVTDLAQLQAQLEGVRVNGYAVDDEENELGVRCVAVAIPGADGRADTAFSISGLTPYMTPERLRRIAAMALDARTDILADLGLLRQN
;
A
#
# COMPACT_ATOMS: atom_id res chain seq x y z
N MET A 1 -23.09 -12.14 -16.81
CA MET A 1 -22.03 -13.16 -16.63
C MET A 1 -21.11 -13.04 -17.82
N ALA A 2 -19.95 -12.41 -17.66
CA ALA A 2 -18.96 -12.33 -18.72
C ALA A 2 -18.22 -13.67 -18.79
N ASP A 3 -18.18 -14.26 -19.98
CA ASP A 3 -17.41 -15.47 -20.27
C ASP A 3 -15.92 -15.18 -20.01
N LYS A 4 -15.36 -15.79 -18.96
CA LYS A 4 -13.94 -15.70 -18.65
C LYS A 4 -13.20 -16.63 -19.61
N GLY A 5 -12.76 -16.10 -20.76
CA GLY A 5 -11.90 -16.79 -21.72
C GLY A 5 -10.48 -17.11 -21.21
N GLY A 6 -10.29 -17.31 -19.91
CA GLY A 6 -9.01 -17.61 -19.27
C GLY A 6 -8.70 -19.11 -19.25
N VAL A 7 -7.40 -19.44 -19.30
CA VAL A 7 -6.94 -20.83 -19.13
C VAL A 7 -7.10 -21.22 -17.65
N GLN A 8 -8.09 -22.06 -17.34
CA GLN A 8 -8.48 -22.43 -15.98
C GLN A 8 -7.33 -22.91 -15.08
N SER A 9 -6.32 -23.59 -15.65
CA SER A 9 -5.15 -24.02 -14.87
C SER A 9 -4.31 -22.84 -14.36
N VAL A 10 -4.21 -21.75 -15.13
CA VAL A 10 -3.49 -20.54 -14.75
C VAL A 10 -4.20 -19.86 -13.59
N GLU A 11 -5.52 -19.67 -13.69
CA GLU A 11 -6.33 -19.07 -12.61
C GLU A 11 -6.16 -19.84 -11.28
N ARG A 12 -6.19 -21.18 -11.33
CA ARG A 12 -6.03 -22.04 -10.15
C ARG A 12 -4.62 -21.96 -9.56
N ILE A 13 -3.59 -21.84 -10.39
CA ILE A 13 -2.20 -21.68 -9.92
C ILE A 13 -2.06 -20.36 -9.16
N PHE A 14 -2.56 -19.25 -9.72
CA PHE A 14 -2.48 -17.95 -9.04
C PHE A 14 -3.30 -17.94 -7.75
N ALA A 15 -4.49 -18.54 -7.73
CA ALA A 15 -5.27 -18.72 -6.50
C ALA A 15 -4.47 -19.47 -5.42
N LEU A 16 -3.73 -20.52 -5.78
CA LEU A 16 -2.86 -21.24 -4.84
C LEU A 16 -1.68 -20.39 -4.35
N ILE A 17 -1.05 -19.61 -5.24
CA ILE A 17 0.02 -18.68 -4.85
C ILE A 17 -0.49 -17.68 -3.81
N GLU A 18 -1.66 -17.08 -4.05
CA GLU A 18 -2.29 -16.14 -3.12
C GLU A 18 -2.61 -16.78 -1.77
N ARG A 19 -3.13 -18.01 -1.74
CA ARG A 19 -3.37 -18.73 -0.49
C ARG A 19 -2.06 -19.06 0.25
N LEU A 20 -1.03 -19.51 -0.46
CA LEU A 20 0.28 -19.76 0.15
C LEU A 20 0.90 -18.47 0.73
N ALA A 21 0.73 -17.32 0.05
CA ALA A 21 1.19 -16.02 0.54
C ALA A 21 0.49 -15.59 1.84
N ALA A 22 -0.76 -16.01 2.05
CA ALA A 22 -1.50 -15.78 3.29
C ALA A 22 -1.02 -16.67 4.47
N HIS A 23 -0.24 -17.72 4.20
CA HIS A 23 0.26 -18.67 5.19
C HIS A 23 1.82 -18.72 5.19
N PRO A 24 2.52 -17.71 5.76
CA PRO A 24 3.98 -17.64 5.71
C PRO A 24 4.68 -18.82 6.42
N ALA A 25 4.05 -19.42 7.42
CA ALA A 25 4.53 -20.65 8.08
C ALA A 25 4.21 -21.94 7.31
N GLY A 26 3.59 -21.83 6.14
CA GLY A 26 3.19 -22.93 5.27
C GLY A 26 1.82 -23.54 5.61
N ALA A 27 1.18 -24.09 4.57
CA ALA A 27 -0.15 -24.69 4.63
C ALA A 27 -0.13 -26.15 4.16
N SER A 28 -1.01 -26.98 4.74
CA SER A 28 -1.16 -28.37 4.31
C SER A 28 -1.95 -28.47 3.01
N LEU A 29 -1.75 -29.57 2.26
CA LEU A 29 -2.52 -29.87 1.05
C LEU A 29 -4.04 -29.83 1.30
N GLN A 30 -4.48 -30.39 2.43
CA GLN A 30 -5.91 -30.41 2.80
C GLN A 30 -6.47 -29.00 2.99
N ARG A 31 -5.71 -28.13 3.67
CA ARG A 31 -6.13 -26.74 3.89
C ARG A 31 -6.22 -25.97 2.58
N LEU A 32 -5.20 -26.09 1.73
CA LEU A 32 -5.17 -25.42 0.42
C LEU A 32 -6.30 -25.90 -0.49
N ALA A 33 -6.62 -27.20 -0.49
CA ALA A 33 -7.77 -27.76 -1.21
C ALA A 33 -9.10 -27.18 -0.72
N GLN A 34 -9.26 -27.03 0.59
CA GLN A 34 -10.47 -26.43 1.17
C GLN A 34 -10.58 -24.93 0.84
N GLU A 35 -9.51 -24.15 1.01
CA GLU A 35 -9.52 -22.70 0.78
C GLU A 35 -9.64 -22.31 -0.70
N THR A 36 -9.27 -23.20 -1.62
CA THR A 36 -9.41 -22.98 -3.07
C THR A 36 -10.63 -23.67 -3.67
N GLU A 37 -11.36 -24.47 -2.88
CA GLU A 37 -12.48 -25.30 -3.34
C GLU A 37 -12.12 -26.24 -4.51
N LEU A 38 -10.87 -26.74 -4.50
CA LEU A 38 -10.35 -27.65 -5.51
C LEU A 38 -10.17 -29.07 -4.96
N ALA A 39 -10.31 -30.08 -5.81
CA ALA A 39 -10.01 -31.46 -5.45
C ALA A 39 -8.54 -31.62 -5.02
N LYS A 40 -8.28 -32.39 -3.96
CA LYS A 40 -6.91 -32.63 -3.42
C LYS A 40 -5.91 -33.06 -4.49
N SER A 41 -6.32 -33.92 -5.42
CA SER A 41 -5.48 -34.38 -6.54
C SER A 41 -5.09 -33.25 -7.51
N THR A 42 -5.99 -32.29 -7.72
CA THR A 42 -5.72 -31.10 -8.54
C THR A 42 -4.73 -30.19 -7.83
N VAL A 43 -4.97 -29.86 -6.56
CA VAL A 43 -4.06 -29.02 -5.77
C VAL A 43 -2.66 -29.65 -5.68
N HIS A 44 -2.57 -30.96 -5.46
CA HIS A 44 -1.30 -31.67 -5.42
C HIS A 44 -0.51 -31.51 -6.72
N ARG A 45 -1.15 -31.69 -7.88
CA ARG A 45 -0.50 -31.50 -9.19
C ARG A 45 -0.01 -30.06 -9.39
N LEU A 46 -0.84 -29.07 -9.03
CA LEU A 46 -0.48 -27.66 -9.18
C LEU A 46 0.68 -27.27 -8.24
N LEU A 47 0.66 -27.75 -7.00
CA LEU A 47 1.76 -27.57 -6.05
C LEU A 47 3.04 -28.24 -6.53
N ALA A 48 2.96 -29.45 -7.08
CA ALA A 48 4.12 -30.12 -7.68
C ALA A 48 4.73 -29.29 -8.83
N SER A 49 3.89 -28.66 -9.67
CA SER A 49 4.38 -27.72 -10.69
C SER A 49 5.02 -26.47 -10.09
N LEU A 50 4.43 -25.87 -9.05
CA LEU A 50 5.01 -24.72 -8.35
C LEU A 50 6.35 -25.06 -7.68
N VAL A 51 6.48 -26.27 -7.12
CA VAL A 51 7.73 -26.77 -6.54
C VAL A 51 8.78 -26.99 -7.61
N ALA A 52 8.42 -27.66 -8.71
CA ALA A 52 9.33 -27.88 -9.84
C ALA A 52 9.81 -26.57 -10.48
N LEU A 53 8.95 -25.56 -10.53
CA LEU A 53 9.29 -24.21 -11.01
C LEU A 53 10.01 -23.36 -9.95
N GLY A 54 10.18 -23.86 -8.73
CA GLY A 54 10.87 -23.18 -7.63
C GLY A 54 10.09 -22.04 -6.96
N TYR A 55 8.78 -21.91 -7.21
CA TYR A 55 7.90 -20.91 -6.59
C TYR A 55 7.39 -21.33 -5.21
N ALA A 56 7.26 -22.64 -4.98
CA ALA A 56 6.90 -23.21 -3.70
C ALA A 56 7.96 -24.23 -3.25
N MET A 57 7.95 -24.55 -1.97
CA MET A 57 8.67 -25.70 -1.43
C MET A 57 7.75 -26.46 -0.49
N GLN A 58 7.96 -27.78 -0.42
CA GLN A 58 7.32 -28.63 0.58
C GLN A 58 8.34 -28.90 1.69
N ASP A 59 7.94 -28.62 2.92
CA ASP A 59 8.71 -28.95 4.11
C ASP A 59 8.72 -30.47 4.32
N GLY A 60 9.91 -31.05 4.48
CA GLY A 60 10.10 -32.50 4.53
C GLY A 60 9.57 -33.17 5.82
N GLU A 61 9.51 -32.43 6.92
CA GLU A 61 9.06 -32.95 8.22
C GLU A 61 7.55 -32.81 8.39
N THR A 62 7.03 -31.63 8.06
CA THR A 62 5.61 -31.27 8.28
C THR A 62 4.73 -31.52 7.06
N GLY A 63 5.32 -31.73 5.88
CA GLY A 63 4.61 -31.86 4.61
C GLY A 63 3.90 -30.59 4.15
N ARG A 64 4.12 -29.45 4.81
CA ARG A 64 3.49 -28.16 4.51
C ARG A 64 4.15 -27.49 3.31
N TYR A 65 3.35 -26.79 2.52
CA TYR A 65 3.80 -26.01 1.38
C TYR A 65 3.91 -24.55 1.74
N ARG A 66 4.97 -23.87 1.30
CA ARG A 66 5.15 -22.42 1.44
C ARG A 66 5.77 -21.83 0.17
N LEU A 67 5.55 -20.54 -0.07
CA LEU A 67 6.25 -19.83 -1.14
C LEU A 67 7.75 -19.73 -0.84
N THR A 68 8.55 -19.75 -1.90
CA THR A 68 9.99 -19.46 -1.81
C THR A 68 10.26 -17.96 -1.98
N LEU A 69 11.52 -17.55 -1.80
CA LEU A 69 11.96 -16.18 -2.06
C LEU A 69 11.94 -15.80 -3.55
N LYS A 70 11.72 -16.74 -4.47
CA LYS A 70 11.60 -16.46 -5.91
C LYS A 70 10.54 -15.41 -6.22
N MET A 71 9.44 -15.38 -5.46
CA MET A 71 8.42 -14.34 -5.61
C MET A 71 8.95 -12.93 -5.29
N PHE A 72 9.84 -12.82 -4.32
CA PHE A 72 10.51 -11.55 -3.99
C PHE A 72 11.53 -11.17 -5.06
N GLU A 73 12.30 -12.13 -5.58
CA GLU A 73 13.25 -11.87 -6.68
C GLU A 73 12.54 -11.28 -7.91
N LEU A 74 11.38 -11.82 -8.28
CA LEU A 74 10.57 -11.31 -9.39
C LEU A 74 9.98 -9.93 -9.12
N SER A 75 9.47 -9.69 -7.90
CA SER A 75 8.91 -8.37 -7.56
C SER A 75 9.99 -7.29 -7.42
N SER A 76 11.22 -7.69 -7.04
CA SER A 76 12.35 -6.77 -6.89
C SER A 76 12.68 -6.04 -8.20
N GLY A 77 12.53 -6.69 -9.36
CA GLY A 77 12.71 -6.03 -10.67
C GLY A 77 11.72 -4.89 -10.90
N ILE A 78 10.47 -5.06 -10.46
CA ILE A 78 9.44 -4.01 -10.53
C ILE A 78 9.82 -2.85 -9.61
N VAL A 79 10.18 -3.14 -8.35
CA VAL A 79 10.55 -2.12 -7.37
C VAL A 79 11.84 -1.36 -7.76
N ASN A 80 12.84 -2.06 -8.29
CA ASN A 80 14.12 -1.46 -8.71
C ASN A 80 13.98 -0.59 -9.97
N SER A 81 12.98 -0.85 -10.80
CA SER A 81 12.66 0.01 -11.95
C SER A 81 11.94 1.31 -11.55
N MET A 82 11.54 1.46 -10.28
CA MET A 82 10.92 2.68 -9.79
C MET A 82 11.99 3.68 -9.35
N ASP A 83 12.28 4.67 -10.18
CA ASP A 83 13.26 5.74 -9.88
C ASP A 83 12.99 6.42 -8.52
N ILE A 84 11.71 6.54 -8.15
CA ILE A 84 11.27 7.11 -6.88
C ILE A 84 11.82 6.37 -5.65
N MET A 85 11.98 5.05 -5.70
CA MET A 85 12.45 4.27 -4.54
C MET A 85 13.92 4.56 -4.24
N GLY A 86 14.76 4.68 -5.27
CA GLY A 86 16.18 4.99 -5.13
C GLY A 86 16.42 6.36 -4.50
N VAL A 87 15.56 7.33 -4.81
CA VAL A 87 15.67 8.71 -4.31
C VAL A 87 14.99 8.87 -2.94
N ALA A 88 13.70 8.49 -2.84
CA ALA A 88 12.90 8.80 -1.67
C ALA A 88 13.38 8.09 -0.40
N LYS A 89 13.91 6.87 -0.52
CA LYS A 89 14.26 6.03 0.63
C LYS A 89 15.14 6.75 1.66
N ALA A 90 16.23 7.38 1.23
CA ALA A 90 17.16 8.06 2.14
C ALA A 90 16.50 9.24 2.88
N HIS A 91 15.61 9.98 2.20
CA HIS A 91 14.84 11.07 2.81
C HIS A 91 13.83 10.55 3.83
N LEU A 92 13.12 9.47 3.50
CA LEU A 92 12.14 8.84 4.38
C LEU A 92 12.77 8.22 5.63
N GLU A 93 13.97 7.65 5.52
CA GLU A 93 14.73 7.12 6.66
C GLU A 93 15.14 8.24 7.63
N ARG A 94 15.67 9.35 7.10
CA ARG A 94 15.97 10.55 7.91
C ARG A 94 14.73 11.10 8.58
N LEU A 95 13.59 11.13 7.87
CA LEU A 95 12.33 11.62 8.41
C LEU A 95 11.81 10.74 9.54
N ALA A 96 11.91 9.41 9.40
CA ALA A 96 11.56 8.48 10.46
C ALA A 96 12.46 8.65 11.69
N GLN A 97 13.77 8.81 11.51
CA GLN A 97 14.70 9.07 12.61
C GLN A 97 14.38 10.37 13.35
N ARG A 98 14.08 11.45 12.62
CA ARG A 98 13.76 12.77 13.21
C ARG A 98 12.43 12.79 13.95
N THR A 99 11.43 12.06 13.44
CA THR A 99 10.08 12.07 14.01
C THR A 99 9.88 11.01 15.10
N GLY A 100 10.66 9.93 15.05
CA GLY A 100 10.48 8.72 15.87
C GLY A 100 9.28 7.87 15.45
N GLU A 101 8.66 8.19 14.31
CA GLU A 101 7.42 7.58 13.84
C GLU A 101 7.65 6.71 12.59
N ALA A 102 6.69 5.84 12.29
CA ALA A 102 6.76 4.98 11.11
C ALA A 102 6.49 5.79 9.84
N VAL A 103 7.36 5.65 8.83
CA VAL A 103 7.21 6.29 7.51
C VAL A 103 6.90 5.25 6.45
N HIS A 104 5.93 5.57 5.59
CA HIS A 104 5.46 4.70 4.50
C HIS A 104 5.65 5.40 3.16
N LEU A 105 5.98 4.66 2.11
CA LEU A 105 5.84 5.11 0.71
C LEU A 105 4.85 4.19 0.00
N VAL A 106 3.95 4.79 -0.78
CA VAL A 106 2.93 4.06 -1.52
C VAL A 106 2.91 4.48 -2.99
N ILE A 107 2.37 3.60 -3.81
CA ILE A 107 2.00 3.87 -5.20
C ILE A 107 0.51 3.64 -5.38
N ARG A 108 -0.13 4.47 -6.20
CA ARG A 108 -1.53 4.30 -6.62
C ARG A 108 -1.62 3.14 -7.60
N ASP A 109 -2.60 2.27 -7.38
CA ASP A 109 -3.01 1.23 -8.32
C ASP A 109 -4.55 1.24 -8.42
N GLY A 110 -5.08 1.88 -9.47
CA GLY A 110 -6.52 2.07 -9.65
C GLY A 110 -7.14 2.91 -8.53
N GLN A 111 -8.09 2.31 -7.80
CA GLN A 111 -8.80 2.93 -6.67
C GLN A 111 -8.09 2.74 -5.30
N ASP A 112 -6.97 2.04 -5.30
CA ASP A 112 -6.23 1.67 -4.09
C ASP A 112 -4.81 2.23 -4.10
N ILE A 113 -4.16 2.18 -2.95
CA ILE A 113 -2.71 2.32 -2.80
C ILE A 113 -2.09 0.96 -2.48
N VAL A 114 -0.84 0.79 -2.88
CA VAL A 114 0.01 -0.33 -2.50
C VAL A 114 1.22 0.22 -1.77
N TYR A 115 1.48 -0.29 -0.56
CA TYR A 115 2.66 0.06 0.21
C TYR A 115 3.90 -0.56 -0.42
N ILE A 116 4.85 0.27 -0.88
CA ILE A 116 6.09 -0.19 -1.52
C ILE A 116 7.31 -0.04 -0.60
N TYR A 117 7.19 0.77 0.45
CA TYR A 117 8.22 0.92 1.48
C TYR A 117 7.60 1.22 2.85
N LYS A 118 8.26 0.74 3.89
CA LYS A 118 7.95 1.03 5.29
C LYS A 118 9.26 1.02 6.08
N THR A 119 9.50 2.05 6.88
CA THR A 119 10.62 2.06 7.82
C THR A 119 10.36 1.13 9.00
N GLU A 120 11.40 0.50 9.53
CA GLU A 120 11.30 -0.35 10.73
C GLU A 120 11.20 0.44 12.05
N ASN A 121 11.35 1.77 11.98
CA ASN A 121 11.33 2.66 13.14
C ASN A 121 9.91 2.88 13.69
N GLY A 122 9.82 3.01 15.02
CA GLY A 122 8.60 3.30 15.76
C GLY A 122 8.33 2.26 16.85
N PRO A 123 7.74 2.65 18.00
CA PRO A 123 7.56 1.76 19.15
C PRO A 123 6.50 0.66 18.93
N MET A 124 5.80 0.65 17.78
CA MET A 124 4.65 -0.22 17.57
C MET A 124 4.63 -0.89 16.20
N ARG A 125 4.28 -2.18 16.18
CA ARG A 125 3.95 -2.92 14.97
C ARG A 125 2.59 -2.49 14.44
N MET A 126 2.59 -1.52 13.52
CA MET A 126 1.38 -1.20 12.74
C MET A 126 0.98 -2.39 11.85
N SER A 127 -0.33 -2.52 11.58
CA SER A 127 -0.92 -3.50 10.66
C SER A 127 -0.37 -3.40 9.22
N SER A 128 0.10 -2.19 8.84
CA SER A 128 0.69 -1.91 7.55
C SER A 128 1.93 -2.76 7.26
N ARG A 129 2.08 -3.19 6.01
CA ARG A 129 3.26 -3.93 5.52
C ARG A 129 3.46 -3.67 4.04
N VAL A 130 4.70 -3.80 3.57
CA VAL A 130 4.99 -3.74 2.12
C VAL A 130 4.15 -4.80 1.39
N GLY A 131 3.54 -4.40 0.28
CA GLY A 131 2.59 -5.20 -0.50
C GLY A 131 1.14 -5.14 -0.01
N LEU A 132 0.86 -4.54 1.16
CA LEU A 132 -0.53 -4.31 1.60
C LEU A 132 -1.22 -3.35 0.62
N ARG A 133 -2.51 -3.60 0.38
CA ARG A 133 -3.40 -2.75 -0.39
C ARG A 133 -4.38 -2.05 0.54
N SER A 134 -4.65 -0.77 0.30
CA SER A 134 -5.67 -0.01 1.05
C SER A 134 -6.39 0.98 0.15
N PRO A 135 -7.67 1.30 0.43
CA PRO A 135 -8.42 2.25 -0.40
C PRO A 135 -7.84 3.66 -0.37
N LEU A 136 -7.93 4.37 -1.51
CA LEU A 136 -7.52 5.78 -1.58
C LEU A 136 -8.35 6.69 -0.67
N TYR A 137 -9.64 6.42 -0.52
CA TYR A 137 -10.59 7.36 0.07
C TYR A 137 -10.42 7.59 1.57
N CYS A 138 -9.92 6.60 2.31
CA CYS A 138 -9.80 6.63 3.78
C CYS A 138 -8.37 6.71 4.29
N THR A 139 -7.37 6.66 3.42
CA THR A 139 -5.95 6.72 3.82
C THR A 139 -5.39 8.12 3.64
N GLY A 140 -4.51 8.57 4.55
CA GLY A 140 -3.86 9.87 4.41
C GLY A 140 -3.11 10.00 3.09
N VAL A 141 -2.29 9.00 2.73
CA VAL A 141 -1.58 8.95 1.44
C VAL A 141 -2.53 8.95 0.24
N GLY A 142 -3.68 8.27 0.36
CA GLY A 142 -4.66 8.24 -0.70
C GLY A 142 -5.35 9.59 -0.90
N LYS A 143 -5.72 10.27 0.19
CA LYS A 143 -6.25 11.64 0.13
C LYS A 143 -5.21 12.63 -0.42
N ALA A 144 -3.93 12.47 -0.06
CA ALA A 144 -2.85 13.27 -0.65
C ALA A 144 -2.77 13.09 -2.17
N ILE A 145 -2.84 11.84 -2.66
CA ILE A 145 -2.86 11.53 -4.09
C ILE A 145 -4.11 12.11 -4.77
N LEU A 146 -5.30 11.84 -4.23
CA LEU A 146 -6.58 12.29 -4.79
C LEU A 146 -6.66 13.82 -4.90
N ALA A 147 -6.05 14.55 -3.98
CA ALA A 147 -6.01 16.02 -4.02
C ALA A 147 -5.24 16.56 -5.23
N THR A 148 -4.32 15.79 -5.82
CA THR A 148 -3.61 16.17 -7.06
C THR A 148 -4.41 15.91 -8.34
N LEU A 149 -5.54 15.18 -8.22
CA LEU A 149 -6.36 14.79 -9.36
C LEU A 149 -7.50 15.79 -9.59
N PRO A 150 -7.94 15.93 -10.86
CA PRO A 150 -9.17 16.64 -11.18
C PRO A 150 -10.41 16.04 -10.49
N PRO A 151 -11.42 16.84 -10.12
CA PRO A 151 -12.62 16.35 -9.42
C PRO A 151 -13.36 15.21 -10.11
N GLU A 152 -13.41 15.21 -11.44
CA GLU A 152 -14.04 14.15 -12.24
C GLU A 152 -13.31 12.80 -12.08
N LYS A 153 -11.99 12.81 -11.98
CA LYS A 153 -11.20 11.60 -11.74
C LYS A 153 -11.38 11.08 -10.31
N VAL A 154 -11.53 11.99 -9.34
CA VAL A 154 -11.85 11.60 -7.97
C VAL A 154 -13.22 10.92 -7.90
N ALA A 155 -14.23 11.47 -8.59
CA ALA A 155 -15.56 10.87 -8.67
C ALA A 155 -15.53 9.48 -9.33
N ASP A 156 -14.79 9.31 -10.43
CA ASP A 156 -14.61 8.02 -11.10
C ASP A 156 -13.98 6.96 -10.18
N ILE A 157 -12.94 7.35 -9.44
CA ILE A 157 -12.26 6.49 -8.47
C ILE A 157 -13.22 6.11 -7.35
N TRP A 158 -13.90 7.11 -6.76
CA TRP A 158 -14.86 6.91 -5.68
C TRP A 158 -15.95 5.90 -6.05
N ALA A 159 -16.53 6.02 -7.24
CA ALA A 159 -17.56 5.11 -7.72
C ALA A 159 -17.08 3.65 -7.81
N ARG A 160 -15.78 3.42 -8.01
CA ARG A 160 -15.16 2.08 -8.07
C ARG A 160 -14.71 1.57 -6.70
N SER A 161 -14.48 2.47 -5.74
CA SER A 161 -13.96 2.14 -4.40
C SER A 161 -14.93 1.40 -3.49
N HIS A 162 -16.24 1.47 -3.75
CA HIS A 162 -17.29 0.94 -2.86
C HIS A 162 -17.05 1.28 -1.37
N PRO A 163 -17.08 2.57 -0.99
CA PRO A 163 -16.63 3.03 0.32
C PRO A 163 -17.32 2.30 1.48
N GLN A 164 -16.50 1.77 2.39
CA GLN A 164 -16.93 1.12 3.62
C GLN A 164 -16.56 1.97 4.82
N LYS A 165 -17.41 1.95 5.84
CA LYS A 165 -17.15 2.58 7.13
C LYS A 165 -16.23 1.66 7.94
N LEU A 166 -14.92 1.95 7.95
CA LEU A 166 -13.90 1.15 8.67
C LEU A 166 -13.83 1.52 10.16
N THR A 167 -14.10 2.79 10.46
CA THR A 167 -14.17 3.39 11.78
C THR A 167 -15.34 4.36 11.83
N ASP A 168 -15.67 4.87 13.02
CA ASP A 168 -16.70 5.90 13.15
C ASP A 168 -16.35 7.24 12.50
N ARG A 169 -15.08 7.43 12.10
CA ARG A 169 -14.60 8.65 11.45
C ARG A 169 -14.39 8.49 9.94
N THR A 170 -14.49 7.28 9.40
CA THR A 170 -14.30 7.06 7.96
C THR A 170 -15.30 7.87 7.16
N VAL A 171 -14.81 8.69 6.23
CA VAL A 171 -15.65 9.42 5.29
C VAL A 171 -16.20 8.45 4.24
N THR A 172 -17.53 8.35 4.19
CA THR A 172 -18.27 7.50 3.22
C THR A 172 -19.20 8.31 2.32
N ASP A 173 -19.01 9.63 2.26
CA ASP A 173 -19.71 10.54 1.37
C ASP A 173 -18.73 11.29 0.45
N LEU A 174 -19.06 11.38 -0.84
CA LEU A 174 -18.18 11.98 -1.84
C LEU A 174 -18.01 13.49 -1.62
N ALA A 175 -19.08 14.20 -1.25
CA ALA A 175 -19.00 15.65 -1.05
C ALA A 175 -18.13 15.98 0.18
N GLN A 176 -18.24 15.19 1.24
CA GLN A 176 -17.35 15.28 2.40
C GLN A 176 -15.89 14.99 2.04
N LEU A 177 -15.63 13.95 1.24
CA LEU A 177 -14.28 13.66 0.76
C LEU A 177 -13.75 14.84 -0.05
N GLN A 178 -14.52 15.35 -1.01
CA GLN A 178 -14.12 16.51 -1.84
C GLN A 178 -13.79 17.73 -0.97
N ALA A 179 -14.58 18.02 0.05
CA ALA A 179 -14.30 19.11 0.99
C ALA A 179 -12.97 18.90 1.74
N GLN A 180 -12.68 17.67 2.19
CA GLN A 180 -11.38 17.36 2.77
C GLN A 180 -10.24 17.58 1.77
N LEU A 181 -10.42 17.12 0.52
CA LEU A 181 -9.40 17.26 -0.53
C LEU A 181 -9.10 18.74 -0.86
N GLU A 182 -10.08 19.64 -0.79
CA GLU A 182 -9.77 21.08 -0.93
C GLU A 182 -8.84 21.59 0.19
N GLY A 183 -9.07 21.15 1.42
CA GLY A 183 -8.16 21.42 2.53
C GLY A 183 -6.76 20.87 2.26
N VAL A 184 -6.66 19.67 1.69
CA VAL A 184 -5.38 19.07 1.30
C VAL A 184 -4.68 19.88 0.21
N ARG A 185 -5.41 20.40 -0.79
CA ARG A 185 -4.84 21.24 -1.85
C ARG A 185 -4.27 22.55 -1.32
N VAL A 186 -4.98 23.18 -0.39
CA VAL A 186 -4.54 24.45 0.23
C VAL A 186 -3.32 24.23 1.12
N ASN A 187 -3.34 23.20 1.96
CA ASN A 187 -2.29 22.96 2.96
C ASN A 187 -1.06 22.24 2.37
N GLY A 188 -1.22 21.52 1.26
CA GLY A 188 -0.19 20.72 0.63
C GLY A 188 0.07 19.36 1.31
N TYR A 189 -0.70 19.01 2.35
CA TYR A 189 -0.65 17.73 3.06
C TYR A 189 -2.04 17.27 3.49
N ALA A 190 -2.20 15.95 3.65
CA ALA A 190 -3.41 15.32 4.17
C ALA A 190 -3.21 14.82 5.60
N VAL A 191 -4.32 14.75 6.34
CA VAL A 191 -4.38 14.11 7.65
C VAL A 191 -5.42 13.01 7.59
N ASP A 192 -5.04 11.83 8.07
CA ASP A 192 -5.94 10.75 8.45
C ASP A 192 -6.06 10.80 9.97
N ASP A 193 -7.25 11.14 10.47
CA ASP A 193 -7.56 11.22 11.89
C ASP A 193 -8.43 10.03 12.30
N GLU A 194 -7.81 8.85 12.34
CA GLU A 194 -8.44 7.58 12.70
C GLU A 194 -9.55 7.17 11.71
N GLU A 195 -9.45 7.55 10.43
CA GLU A 195 -10.40 7.20 9.37
C GLU A 195 -10.14 5.80 8.82
N ASN A 196 -8.87 5.39 8.72
CA ASN A 196 -8.49 4.05 8.27
C ASN A 196 -8.41 3.03 9.42
N GLU A 197 -7.82 3.43 10.55
CA GLU A 197 -7.59 2.55 11.72
C GLU A 197 -7.74 3.36 13.02
N LEU A 198 -8.55 2.86 13.96
CA LEU A 198 -8.71 3.50 15.26
C LEU A 198 -7.39 3.51 16.04
N GLY A 199 -7.09 4.62 16.72
CA GLY A 199 -5.85 4.79 17.47
C GLY A 199 -4.64 5.18 16.63
N VAL A 200 -4.78 5.35 15.31
CA VAL A 200 -3.70 5.75 14.41
C VAL A 200 -4.03 7.08 13.73
N ARG A 201 -3.05 7.98 13.72
CA ARG A 201 -3.09 9.22 12.93
C ARG A 201 -1.92 9.25 11.99
N CYS A 202 -2.14 9.78 10.79
CA CYS A 202 -1.04 10.04 9.88
C CYS A 202 -1.11 11.39 9.21
N VAL A 203 0.08 11.92 8.91
CA VAL A 203 0.27 13.06 8.02
C VAL A 203 0.85 12.53 6.73
N ALA A 204 0.28 12.93 5.59
CA ALA A 204 0.68 12.41 4.29
C ALA A 204 0.87 13.51 3.26
N VAL A 205 1.81 13.28 2.35
CA VAL A 205 2.19 14.23 1.33
C VAL A 205 2.36 13.50 0.00
N ALA A 206 1.78 14.05 -1.06
CA ALA A 206 1.90 13.54 -2.41
C ALA A 206 3.25 13.91 -3.04
N ILE A 207 3.78 13.02 -3.88
CA ILE A 207 4.97 13.26 -4.70
C ILE A 207 4.49 13.34 -6.16
N PRO A 208 4.16 14.56 -6.65
CA PRO A 208 3.66 14.74 -8.01
C PRO A 208 4.75 14.55 -9.05
N GLY A 209 4.38 14.02 -10.21
CA GLY A 209 5.20 14.01 -11.41
C GLY A 209 5.23 15.37 -12.11
N ALA A 210 5.87 15.42 -13.28
CA ALA A 210 6.02 16.65 -14.06
C ALA A 210 4.68 17.29 -14.49
N ASP A 211 3.62 16.48 -14.65
CA ASP A 211 2.27 16.95 -14.99
C ASP A 211 1.49 17.51 -13.77
N GLY A 212 2.10 17.50 -12.58
CA GLY A 212 1.49 17.94 -11.33
C GLY A 212 0.57 16.91 -10.68
N ARG A 213 0.38 15.73 -11.27
CA ARG A 213 -0.41 14.64 -10.70
C ARG A 213 0.51 13.67 -9.97
N ALA A 214 0.04 13.12 -8.87
CA ALA A 214 0.80 12.13 -8.12
C ALA A 214 0.27 10.72 -8.34
N ASP A 215 1.16 9.79 -8.64
CA ASP A 215 0.93 8.36 -8.46
C ASP A 215 1.60 7.82 -7.20
N THR A 216 2.39 8.64 -6.51
CA THR A 216 3.07 8.24 -5.27
C THR A 216 2.85 9.25 -4.15
N ALA A 217 2.88 8.76 -2.93
CA ALA A 217 2.79 9.58 -1.72
C ALA A 217 3.47 8.87 -0.57
N PHE A 218 3.90 9.65 0.43
CA PHE A 218 4.42 9.11 1.67
C PHE A 218 3.63 9.64 2.86
N SER A 219 3.68 8.91 3.97
CA SER A 219 3.08 9.33 5.23
C SER A 219 3.98 9.04 6.42
N ILE A 220 3.75 9.81 7.48
CA ILE A 220 4.32 9.62 8.81
C ILE A 220 3.14 9.27 9.72
N SER A 221 3.16 8.06 10.26
CA SER A 221 2.07 7.49 11.03
C SER A 221 2.51 7.23 12.46
N GLY A 222 1.65 7.59 13.43
CA GLY A 222 1.88 7.37 14.84
C GLY A 222 0.58 7.12 15.60
N LEU A 223 0.70 6.78 16.88
CA LEU A 223 -0.44 6.56 17.77
C LEU A 223 -1.13 7.87 18.15
N THR A 224 -2.47 7.87 18.19
CA THR A 224 -3.30 9.04 18.52
C THR A 224 -2.84 9.83 19.75
N PRO A 225 -2.49 9.22 20.90
CA PRO A 225 -2.03 9.95 22.09
C PRO A 225 -0.74 10.75 21.88
N TYR A 226 0.14 10.29 20.97
CA TYR A 226 1.42 10.93 20.69
C TYR A 226 1.36 11.86 19.46
N MET A 227 0.29 11.77 18.68
CA MET A 227 0.03 12.57 17.48
C MET A 227 -0.98 13.69 17.79
N THR A 228 -0.59 14.58 18.71
CA THR A 228 -1.39 15.77 19.06
C THR A 228 -1.51 16.74 17.88
N PRO A 229 -2.53 17.63 17.84
CA PRO A 229 -2.67 18.61 16.76
C PRO A 229 -1.43 19.49 16.53
N GLU A 230 -0.69 19.80 17.59
CA GLU A 230 0.58 20.53 17.49
C GLU A 230 1.69 19.67 16.86
N ARG A 231 1.79 18.41 17.26
CA ARG A 231 2.76 17.46 16.68
C ARG A 231 2.45 17.17 15.22
N LEU A 232 1.19 17.01 14.85
CA LEU A 232 0.76 16.85 13.46
C LEU A 232 1.23 18.03 12.59
N ARG A 233 1.06 19.28 13.06
CA ARG A 233 1.54 20.47 12.34
C ARG A 233 3.06 20.47 12.14
N ARG A 234 3.83 20.11 13.18
CA ARG A 234 5.30 19.99 13.07
C ARG A 234 5.71 18.89 12.09
N ILE A 235 5.06 17.74 12.16
CA ILE A 235 5.29 16.61 11.26
C ILE A 235 4.94 16.99 9.82
N ALA A 236 3.84 17.73 9.60
CA ALA A 236 3.47 18.23 8.28
C ALA A 236 4.52 19.15 7.68
N ALA A 237 5.07 20.10 8.45
CA ALA A 237 6.18 20.94 7.99
C ALA A 237 7.39 20.10 7.56
N MET A 238 7.82 19.15 8.41
CA MET A 238 8.94 18.25 8.08
C MET A 238 8.66 17.36 6.86
N ALA A 239 7.40 16.94 6.66
CA ALA A 239 6.99 16.17 5.50
C ALA A 239 7.03 17.03 4.22
N LEU A 240 6.60 18.29 4.28
CA LEU A 240 6.67 19.18 3.13
C LEU A 240 8.11 19.51 2.73
N ASP A 241 9.01 19.69 3.71
CA ASP A 241 10.44 19.85 3.46
C ASP A 241 11.01 18.60 2.77
N ALA A 242 10.73 17.41 3.33
CA ALA A 242 11.18 16.15 2.75
C ALA A 242 10.63 15.92 1.33
N ARG A 243 9.37 16.30 1.05
CA ARG A 243 8.83 16.26 -0.32
C ARG A 243 9.67 17.15 -1.24
N THR A 244 10.00 18.36 -0.81
CA THR A 244 10.75 19.31 -1.61
C THR A 244 12.13 18.76 -1.98
N ASP A 245 12.83 18.18 -1.01
CA ASP A 245 14.13 17.54 -1.24
C ASP A 245 14.01 16.33 -2.19
N ILE A 246 12.98 15.48 -2.01
CA ILE A 246 12.73 14.35 -2.91
C ILE A 246 12.47 14.83 -4.35
N LEU A 247 11.64 15.86 -4.53
CA LEU A 247 11.35 16.41 -5.86
C LEU A 247 12.60 17.04 -6.50
N ALA A 248 13.49 17.62 -5.69
CA ALA A 248 14.76 18.17 -6.17
C ALA A 248 15.66 17.07 -6.74
N ASP A 249 15.83 15.98 -5.97
CA ASP A 249 16.67 14.85 -6.36
C ASP A 249 16.08 14.05 -7.54
N LEU A 250 14.76 14.12 -7.74
CA LEU A 250 14.09 13.58 -8.93
C LEU A 250 14.19 14.51 -10.15
N GLY A 251 14.68 15.74 -10.00
CA GLY A 251 14.69 16.74 -11.08
C GLY A 251 13.29 17.28 -11.43
N LEU A 252 12.35 17.21 -10.49
CA LEU A 252 10.93 17.59 -10.66
C LEU A 252 10.55 18.89 -9.95
N LEU A 253 11.51 19.64 -9.40
CA LEU A 253 11.24 20.99 -8.91
C LEU A 253 10.77 21.85 -10.08
N ARG A 254 9.57 22.41 -9.95
CA ARG A 254 9.08 23.43 -10.87
C ARG A 254 10.04 24.62 -10.79
N GLN A 255 10.75 24.89 -11.88
CA GLN A 255 11.41 26.18 -12.04
C GLN A 255 10.28 27.21 -12.19
N ASN A 256 10.19 28.12 -11.22
CA ASN A 256 9.30 29.27 -11.31
C ASN A 256 9.73 30.21 -12.43
#